data_AF-A0A2Z2KXF1-F1
#
_entry.id   AF-A0A2Z2KXF1-F1
#
_cell.length_a   1.000
_cell.length_b   1.000
_cell.length_c   1.000
_cell.angle_alpha   90.00
_cell.angle_beta   90.00
_cell.angle_gamma   90.00
#
_symmetry.space_group_name_H-M   'P 1'
#
loop_
_entity.id
_entity.type
_entity.pdbx_description
1 polymer ?
#
loop_
_entity_poly.entity_id
_entity_poly.type
_entity_poly.pdbx_seq_one_letter_code
_entity_poly.pdbx_strand_id
1 'polypeptide(L)'
;MDRWFSQQIQELVTKPPLLNQIIATVNDKRDLSRKPLEDEKRGLIKELAAFDQRQQRCFELFEEEYIPQETLVVRLKELEEQKAVKQEALRGVEEKLANQQIQLVDSDKILTALKNLWAMVQTSPHEQQKKLFKSLFDKITLPPNRDISKAVVHGSASLNQILFTNNMEELQCKINSKSV
;
A
#
# COMPACT_ATOMS: atom_id res chain seq x y z
N MET A 1 17.00 6.50 -25.85
CA MET A 1 16.23 6.39 -24.59
C MET A 1 15.18 5.28 -24.73
N ASP A 2 14.39 5.28 -25.82
CA ASP A 2 13.38 4.26 -26.10
C ASP A 2 13.93 2.82 -26.16
N ARG A 3 15.09 2.60 -26.82
CA ARG A 3 15.72 1.26 -26.88
C ARG A 3 16.12 0.68 -25.52
N TRP A 4 16.62 1.51 -24.60
CA TRP A 4 17.05 1.06 -23.27
C TRP A 4 15.85 0.60 -22.44
N PHE A 5 14.77 1.38 -22.47
CA PHE A 5 13.54 1.03 -21.76
C PHE A 5 12.88 -0.24 -22.32
N SER A 6 12.83 -0.37 -23.65
CA SER A 6 12.35 -1.59 -24.29
C SER A 6 13.18 -2.81 -23.89
N GLN A 7 14.51 -2.69 -23.80
CA GLN A 7 15.36 -3.76 -23.29
C GLN A 7 15.04 -4.09 -21.82
N GLN A 8 14.83 -3.09 -20.96
CA GLN A 8 14.51 -3.34 -19.54
C GLN A 8 13.15 -4.02 -19.34
N ILE A 9 12.11 -3.62 -20.10
CA ILE A 9 10.82 -4.34 -20.07
C ILE A 9 11.01 -5.76 -20.61
N GLN A 10 11.70 -5.93 -21.73
CA GLN A 10 11.96 -7.24 -22.30
C GLN A 10 12.68 -8.15 -21.29
N GLU A 11 13.69 -7.64 -20.59
CA GLU A 11 14.39 -8.41 -19.56
C GLU A 11 13.49 -8.80 -18.39
N LEU A 12 12.62 -7.91 -17.88
CA LEU A 12 11.66 -8.27 -16.83
C LEU A 12 10.63 -9.30 -17.30
N VAL A 13 10.14 -9.22 -18.54
CA VAL A 13 9.18 -10.18 -19.11
C VAL A 13 9.83 -11.54 -19.35
N THR A 14 11.10 -11.56 -19.77
CA THR A 14 11.81 -12.79 -20.17
C THR A 14 12.54 -13.45 -19.00
N LYS A 15 12.76 -12.74 -17.88
CA LYS A 15 13.41 -13.26 -16.67
C LYS A 15 12.46 -13.21 -15.46
N PRO A 16 11.55 -14.20 -15.30
CA PRO A 16 10.64 -14.30 -14.16
C PRO A 16 11.30 -14.20 -12.76
N PRO A 17 12.52 -14.72 -12.52
CA PRO A 17 13.17 -14.60 -11.22
C PRO A 17 13.46 -13.15 -10.81
N LEU A 18 13.78 -12.27 -11.78
CA LEU A 18 14.11 -10.88 -11.52
C LEU A 18 12.84 -10.08 -11.16
N LEU A 19 11.73 -10.35 -11.84
CA LEU A 19 10.43 -9.80 -11.48
C LEU A 19 10.02 -10.22 -10.06
N ASN A 20 10.15 -11.51 -9.74
CA ASN A 20 9.83 -12.03 -8.41
C ASN A 20 10.69 -11.38 -7.30
N GLN A 21 11.98 -11.13 -7.55
CA GLN A 21 12.85 -10.43 -6.60
C GLN A 21 12.41 -8.98 -6.35
N ILE A 22 12.01 -8.27 -7.40
CA ILE A 22 11.50 -6.89 -7.28
C ILE A 22 10.20 -6.89 -6.47
N ILE A 23 9.29 -7.82 -6.77
CA ILE A 23 8.02 -7.95 -6.06
C ILE A 23 8.23 -8.31 -4.61
N ALA A 24 9.12 -9.27 -4.33
CA ALA A 24 9.49 -9.64 -2.97
C ALA A 24 10.04 -8.43 -2.21
N THR A 25 10.99 -7.68 -2.79
CA THR A 25 11.55 -6.48 -2.17
C THR A 25 10.49 -5.41 -1.88
N VAL A 26 9.54 -5.22 -2.80
CA VAL A 26 8.45 -4.24 -2.65
C VAL A 26 7.46 -4.69 -1.58
N ASN A 27 7.10 -5.97 -1.56
CA ASN A 27 6.22 -6.56 -0.57
C ASN A 27 6.88 -6.61 0.82
N ASP A 28 8.19 -6.87 0.92
CA ASP A 28 8.95 -6.85 2.16
C ASP A 28 8.98 -5.44 2.77
N LYS A 29 9.24 -4.41 1.97
CA LYS A 29 9.20 -3.01 2.44
C LYS A 29 7.82 -2.62 2.97
N ARG A 30 6.77 -3.13 2.30
CA ARG A 30 5.37 -2.95 2.69
C ARG A 30 5.03 -3.69 3.97
N ASP A 31 5.53 -4.90 4.13
CA ASP A 31 5.33 -5.73 5.32
C ASP A 31 6.06 -5.15 6.54
N LEU A 32 7.26 -4.59 6.35
CA LEU A 32 8.01 -3.85 7.37
C LEU A 32 7.26 -2.62 7.91
N SER A 33 6.45 -1.95 7.08
CA SER A 33 5.60 -0.84 7.53
C SER A 33 4.29 -1.29 8.18
N ARG A 34 3.79 -2.48 7.82
CA ARG A 34 2.50 -3.01 8.26
C ARG A 34 2.59 -3.72 9.61
N LYS A 35 3.64 -4.55 9.80
CA LYS A 35 3.88 -5.32 11.03
C LYS A 35 3.85 -4.47 12.31
N PRO A 36 4.54 -3.31 12.39
CA PRO A 36 4.50 -2.48 13.59
C PRO A 36 3.08 -2.01 13.95
N LEU A 37 2.26 -1.67 12.94
CA LEU A 37 0.88 -1.24 13.16
C LEU A 37 -0.04 -2.39 13.58
N GLU A 38 0.16 -3.61 13.04
CA GLU A 38 -0.56 -4.80 13.50
C GLU A 38 -0.18 -5.20 14.92
N ASP A 39 1.11 -5.06 15.28
CA ASP A 39 1.61 -5.32 16.61
C ASP A 39 1.04 -4.30 17.61
N GLU A 40 1.03 -3.01 17.26
CA GLU A 40 0.41 -1.93 18.03
C GLU A 40 -1.09 -2.19 18.25
N LYS A 41 -1.82 -2.53 17.17
CA LYS A 41 -3.25 -2.90 17.24
C LYS A 41 -3.47 -4.05 18.22
N ARG A 42 -2.67 -5.11 18.14
CA ARG A 42 -2.79 -6.27 19.04
C ARG A 42 -2.46 -5.90 20.49
N GLY A 43 -1.49 -5.01 20.71
CA GLY A 43 -1.20 -4.46 22.03
C GLY A 43 -2.38 -3.71 22.62
N LEU A 44 -2.97 -2.79 21.86
CA LEU A 44 -4.14 -2.00 22.28
C LEU A 44 -5.36 -2.89 22.58
N ILE A 45 -5.62 -3.92 21.78
CA ILE A 45 -6.70 -4.89 22.05
C ILE A 45 -6.48 -5.61 23.38
N LYS A 46 -5.25 -6.04 23.68
CA LYS A 46 -4.93 -6.68 24.96
C LYS A 46 -5.11 -5.72 26.14
N GLU A 47 -4.68 -4.47 25.99
CA GLU A 47 -4.85 -3.46 27.03
C GLU A 47 -6.34 -3.16 27.29
N LEU A 48 -7.16 -3.07 26.23
CA LEU A 48 -8.61 -2.90 26.32
C LEU A 48 -9.27 -4.07 27.07
N ALA A 49 -8.89 -5.31 26.77
CA ALA A 49 -9.38 -6.48 27.51
C ALA A 49 -8.98 -6.45 29.00
N ALA A 50 -7.81 -5.90 29.33
CA ALA A 50 -7.37 -5.72 30.71
C ALA A 50 -8.16 -4.63 31.47
N PHE A 51 -8.83 -3.69 30.78
CA PHE A 51 -9.74 -2.75 31.43
C PHE A 51 -11.02 -3.45 31.90
N ASP A 52 -11.54 -4.40 31.12
CA ASP A 52 -12.75 -5.15 31.51
C ASP A 52 -12.48 -6.00 32.78
N GLN A 53 -11.30 -6.61 32.87
CA GLN A 53 -10.88 -7.33 34.09
C GLN A 53 -10.72 -6.39 35.29
N ARG A 54 -10.15 -5.20 35.09
CA ARG A 54 -9.99 -4.19 36.16
C ARG A 54 -11.34 -3.66 36.64
N GLN A 55 -12.28 -3.45 35.72
CA GLN A 55 -13.64 -3.06 36.03
C GLN A 55 -14.35 -4.13 36.86
N GLN A 56 -14.24 -5.40 36.47
CA GLN A 56 -14.78 -6.53 37.22
C GLN A 56 -14.18 -6.59 38.64
N ARG A 57 -12.87 -6.40 38.76
CA ARG A 57 -12.19 -6.37 40.07
C ARG A 57 -12.68 -5.24 40.96
N CYS A 58 -13.02 -4.08 40.41
CA CYS A 58 -13.61 -2.99 41.18
C CYS A 58 -14.99 -3.36 41.76
N PHE A 59 -15.82 -4.09 41.01
CA PHE A 59 -17.10 -4.58 41.51
C PHE A 59 -16.92 -5.61 42.63
N GLU A 60 -16.02 -6.58 42.45
CA GLU A 60 -15.71 -7.57 43.49
C GLU A 60 -15.28 -6.91 44.81
N LEU A 61 -14.38 -5.92 44.74
CA LEU A 61 -13.92 -5.20 45.94
C LEU A 61 -15.03 -4.40 46.63
N PHE A 62 -16.02 -3.93 45.86
CA PHE A 62 -17.17 -3.23 46.42
C PHE A 62 -18.15 -4.21 47.08
N GLU A 63 -18.43 -5.36 46.43
CA GLU A 63 -19.28 -6.42 46.97
C GLU A 63 -18.71 -7.03 48.25
N GLU A 64 -17.39 -7.15 48.34
CA GLU A 64 -16.65 -7.61 49.53
C GLU A 64 -16.51 -6.50 50.61
N GLU A 65 -17.15 -5.35 50.43
CA GLU A 65 -17.12 -4.18 51.34
C GLU A 65 -15.72 -3.59 51.59
N TYR A 66 -14.72 -3.94 50.77
CA TYR A 66 -13.36 -3.39 50.87
C TYR A 66 -13.26 -1.94 50.39
N ILE A 67 -14.17 -1.50 49.51
CA ILE A 67 -14.24 -0.10 49.04
C ILE A 67 -15.66 0.45 49.16
N PRO A 68 -15.83 1.74 49.50
CA PRO A 68 -17.13 2.40 49.52
C PRO A 68 -17.59 2.78 48.10
N GLN A 69 -18.90 3.00 47.95
CA GLN A 69 -19.54 3.35 46.68
C GLN A 69 -18.89 4.57 45.99
N GLU A 70 -18.55 5.60 46.75
CA GLU A 70 -17.91 6.81 46.24
C GLU A 70 -16.57 6.50 45.57
N THR A 71 -15.77 5.61 46.18
CA THR A 71 -14.49 5.16 45.63
C THR A 71 -14.69 4.31 44.38
N LEU A 72 -15.71 3.45 44.36
CA LEU A 72 -16.07 2.67 43.17
C LEU A 72 -16.38 3.58 41.98
N VAL A 73 -17.23 4.60 42.17
CA VAL A 73 -17.64 5.52 41.11
C VAL A 73 -16.44 6.27 40.53
N VAL A 74 -15.53 6.76 41.38
CA VAL A 74 -14.31 7.44 40.94
C VAL A 74 -13.41 6.48 40.13
N ARG A 75 -13.16 5.28 40.64
CA ARG A 75 -12.34 4.26 39.96
C ARG A 75 -12.91 3.86 38.61
N LEU A 76 -14.22 3.64 38.52
CA LEU A 76 -14.89 3.28 37.27
C LEU A 76 -14.79 4.41 36.24
N LYS A 77 -14.99 5.65 36.67
CA LYS A 77 -14.85 6.81 35.79
C LYS A 77 -13.42 6.96 35.25
N GLU A 78 -12.41 6.80 36.10
CA GLU A 78 -11.00 6.81 35.68
C GLU A 78 -10.69 5.69 34.68
N LEU A 79 -11.22 4.48 34.91
CA LEU A 79 -11.06 3.36 33.98
C LEU A 79 -11.74 3.64 32.64
N GLU A 80 -12.91 4.26 32.63
CA GLU A 80 -13.66 4.59 31.42
C GLU A 80 -12.96 5.68 30.60
N GLU A 81 -12.44 6.72 31.25
CA GLU A 81 -11.64 7.76 30.59
C GLU A 81 -10.37 7.17 29.95
N GLN A 82 -9.66 6.29 30.67
CA GLN A 82 -8.48 5.60 30.12
C GLN A 82 -8.84 4.66 28.96
N LYS A 83 -9.97 3.95 29.07
CA LYS A 83 -10.48 3.05 28.01
C LYS A 83 -10.83 3.85 26.75
N ALA A 84 -11.47 5.01 26.89
CA ALA A 84 -11.82 5.89 25.77
C ALA A 84 -10.57 6.37 25.01
N VAL A 85 -9.51 6.79 25.73
CA VAL A 85 -8.23 7.19 25.10
C VAL A 85 -7.63 6.03 24.28
N LYS A 86 -7.68 4.81 24.81
CA LYS A 86 -7.15 3.61 24.13
C LYS A 86 -8.01 3.18 22.95
N GLN A 87 -9.32 3.35 23.02
CA GLN A 87 -10.23 3.10 21.89
C GLN A 87 -9.99 4.09 20.75
N GLU A 88 -9.76 5.36 21.05
CA GLU A 88 -9.41 6.36 20.03
C GLU A 88 -8.06 6.06 19.37
N ALA A 89 -7.07 5.65 20.16
CA ALA A 89 -5.78 5.19 19.62
C ALA A 89 -5.95 3.99 18.69
N LEU A 90 -6.78 3.01 19.07
CA LEU A 90 -7.09 1.84 18.23
C LEU A 90 -7.73 2.27 16.91
N ARG A 91 -8.71 3.17 16.94
CA ARG A 91 -9.35 3.71 15.74
C ARG A 91 -8.34 4.37 14.81
N GLY A 92 -7.42 5.18 15.35
CA GLY A 92 -6.36 5.81 14.57
C GLY A 92 -5.40 4.80 13.91
N VAL A 93 -5.08 3.69 14.60
CA VAL A 93 -4.27 2.60 14.02
C VAL A 93 -5.03 1.86 12.92
N GLU A 94 -6.33 1.61 13.10
CA GLU A 94 -7.18 0.97 12.10
C GLU A 94 -7.35 1.83 10.85
N GLU A 95 -7.54 3.15 11.01
CA GLU A 95 -7.56 4.09 9.89
C GLU A 95 -6.22 4.11 9.14
N LYS A 96 -5.09 4.11 9.85
CA LYS A 96 -3.77 4.01 9.21
C LYS A 96 -3.61 2.72 8.42
N LEU A 97 -4.06 1.59 8.97
CA LEU A 97 -4.04 0.29 8.28
C LEU A 97 -4.99 0.25 7.08
N ALA A 98 -6.17 0.89 7.16
CA ALA A 98 -7.12 0.96 6.06
C ALA A 98 -6.66 1.89 4.93
N ASN A 99 -6.07 3.03 5.29
CA ASN A 99 -5.52 4.01 4.34
C ASN A 99 -4.23 3.50 3.68
N GLN A 100 -3.48 2.64 4.37
CA GLN A 100 -2.48 1.81 3.76
C GLN A 100 -3.17 0.75 2.89
N GLN A 101 -3.55 1.13 1.66
CA GLN A 101 -3.85 0.21 0.55
C GLN A 101 -2.57 -0.56 0.15
N ILE A 102 -2.02 -1.29 1.11
CA ILE A 102 -0.90 -2.18 0.94
C ILE A 102 -1.53 -3.54 0.64
N GLN A 103 -2.18 -3.66 -0.52
CA GLN A 103 -2.39 -4.98 -1.07
C GLN A 103 -1.02 -5.50 -1.49
N LEU A 104 -0.64 -6.66 -0.95
CA LEU A 104 0.52 -7.39 -1.44
C LEU A 104 0.36 -7.52 -2.94
N VAL A 105 1.39 -7.11 -3.67
CA VAL A 105 1.27 -7.14 -5.12
C VAL A 105 1.47 -8.56 -5.57
N ASP A 106 0.46 -9.03 -6.29
CA ASP A 106 0.39 -10.34 -6.92
C ASP A 106 1.32 -10.38 -8.15
N SER A 107 2.21 -11.36 -8.17
CA SER A 107 3.19 -11.52 -9.23
C SER A 107 2.55 -11.86 -10.58
N ASP A 108 1.48 -12.65 -10.57
CA ASP A 108 0.81 -13.07 -11.79
C ASP A 108 0.09 -11.88 -12.45
N LYS A 109 -0.46 -10.98 -11.64
CA LYS A 109 -1.07 -9.74 -12.13
C LYS A 109 -0.03 -8.83 -12.76
N ILE A 110 1.10 -8.54 -12.10
CA ILE A 110 2.15 -7.70 -12.70
C ILE A 110 2.68 -8.32 -13.98
N LEU A 111 2.97 -9.62 -13.97
CA LEU A 111 3.51 -10.31 -15.14
C LEU A 111 2.56 -10.18 -16.33
N THR A 112 1.26 -10.31 -16.09
CA THR A 112 0.23 -10.15 -17.12
C THR A 112 0.17 -8.71 -17.65
N ALA A 113 0.16 -7.71 -16.77
CA ALA A 113 0.21 -6.30 -17.20
C ALA A 113 1.48 -5.96 -17.99
N LEU A 114 2.62 -6.51 -17.57
CA LEU A 114 3.90 -6.25 -18.23
C LEU A 114 3.96 -6.91 -19.61
N LYS A 115 3.41 -8.12 -19.76
CA LYS A 115 3.25 -8.79 -21.06
C LYS A 115 2.34 -8.00 -21.99
N ASN A 116 1.22 -7.50 -21.47
CA ASN A 116 0.28 -6.68 -22.24
C ASN A 116 0.93 -5.37 -22.69
N LEU A 117 1.62 -4.67 -21.78
CA LEU A 117 2.37 -3.46 -22.09
C LEU A 117 3.44 -3.73 -23.16
N TRP A 118 4.17 -4.84 -23.05
CA TRP A 118 5.18 -5.23 -24.03
C TRP A 118 4.57 -5.50 -25.42
N ALA A 119 3.45 -6.22 -25.47
CA ALA A 119 2.72 -6.46 -26.72
C ALA A 119 2.22 -5.16 -27.36
N MET A 120 1.74 -4.20 -26.56
CA MET A 120 1.31 -2.88 -27.05
C MET A 120 2.48 -2.05 -27.57
N VAL A 121 3.63 -2.08 -26.89
CA VAL A 121 4.84 -1.41 -27.34
C VAL A 121 5.32 -2.00 -28.66
N GLN A 122 5.33 -3.33 -28.82
CA GLN A 122 5.79 -3.98 -30.06
C GLN A 122 4.88 -3.72 -31.27
N THR A 123 3.57 -3.59 -31.06
CA THR A 123 2.60 -3.37 -32.15
C THR A 123 2.43 -1.90 -32.54
N SER A 124 2.89 -0.97 -31.69
CA SER A 124 2.73 0.47 -31.91
C SER A 124 3.88 1.07 -32.74
N PRO A 125 3.60 2.01 -33.68
CA PRO A 125 4.61 2.81 -34.37
C PRO A 125 5.48 3.64 -33.41
N HIS A 126 6.72 3.93 -33.81
CA HIS A 126 7.72 4.63 -32.98
C HIS A 126 7.23 5.98 -32.39
N GLU A 127 6.43 6.74 -33.14
CA GLU A 127 5.78 7.97 -32.67
C GLU A 127 4.79 7.73 -31.52
N GLN A 128 4.02 6.64 -31.60
CA GLN A 128 3.03 6.27 -30.56
C GLN A 128 3.70 5.68 -29.33
N GLN A 129 4.77 4.90 -29.50
CA GLN A 129 5.61 4.42 -28.38
C GLN A 129 6.14 5.60 -27.55
N LYS A 130 6.67 6.64 -28.22
CA LYS A 130 7.20 7.83 -27.56
C LYS A 130 6.14 8.62 -26.81
N LYS A 131 4.92 8.71 -27.35
CA LYS A 131 3.76 9.33 -26.67
C LYS A 131 3.31 8.50 -25.47
N LEU A 132 3.29 7.16 -25.59
CA LEU A 132 2.97 6.25 -24.50
C LEU A 132 3.96 6.42 -23.34
N PHE A 133 5.26 6.35 -23.60
CA PHE A 133 6.27 6.51 -22.54
C PHE A 133 6.21 7.89 -21.89
N LYS A 134 5.98 8.96 -22.65
CA LYS A 134 5.77 10.31 -22.09
C LYS A 134 4.51 10.42 -21.22
N SER A 135 3.49 9.60 -21.47
CA SER A 135 2.29 9.58 -20.64
C SER A 135 2.48 8.77 -19.35
N LEU A 136 3.31 7.72 -19.40
CA LEU A 136 3.54 6.82 -18.25
C LEU A 136 4.58 7.35 -17.27
N PHE A 137 5.47 8.23 -17.71
CA PHE A 137 6.59 8.72 -16.91
C PHE A 137 6.56 10.24 -16.83
N ASP A 138 6.64 10.74 -15.59
CA ASP A 138 6.59 12.17 -15.31
C ASP A 138 8.00 12.78 -15.39
N LYS A 139 8.99 12.08 -14.83
CA LYS A 139 10.41 12.48 -14.91
C LYS A 139 11.36 11.30 -14.72
N ILE A 140 12.55 11.40 -15.31
CA ILE A 140 13.66 10.47 -15.09
C ILE A 140 14.80 11.24 -14.44
N THR A 141 15.14 10.88 -13.21
CA THR A 141 16.23 11.52 -12.47
C THR A 141 17.52 10.74 -12.75
N LEU A 142 18.47 11.40 -13.42
CA LEU A 142 19.80 10.85 -13.65
C LEU A 142 20.71 11.25 -12.47
N PRO A 143 21.52 10.31 -11.94
CA PRO A 143 22.52 10.65 -10.94
C PRO A 143 23.60 11.58 -11.54
N PRO A 144 24.36 12.31 -10.71
CA PRO A 144 25.34 13.31 -11.17
C PRO A 144 26.41 12.75 -12.12
N ASN A 145 26.72 11.46 -11.98
CA ASN A 145 27.63 10.71 -12.86
C ASN A 145 27.03 10.41 -14.26
N ARG A 146 25.79 10.80 -14.53
CA ARG A 146 25.06 10.48 -15.77
C ARG A 146 25.04 8.98 -16.13
N ASP A 147 25.18 8.13 -15.11
CA ASP A 147 25.11 6.69 -15.25
C ASP A 147 23.65 6.26 -15.40
N ILE A 148 23.31 5.81 -16.61
CA ILE A 148 21.96 5.41 -16.99
C ILE A 148 21.52 4.16 -16.22
N SER A 149 22.47 3.30 -15.79
CA SER A 149 22.15 2.09 -15.03
C SER A 149 21.60 2.35 -13.63
N LYS A 150 21.79 3.58 -13.11
CA LYS A 150 21.32 4.03 -11.80
C LYS A 150 20.23 5.10 -11.90
N ALA A 151 19.62 5.25 -13.07
CA ALA A 151 18.54 6.21 -13.30
C ALA A 151 17.30 5.84 -12.47
N VAL A 152 16.71 6.83 -11.79
CA VAL A 152 15.45 6.66 -11.06
C VAL A 152 14.31 7.16 -11.95
N VAL A 153 13.40 6.26 -12.31
CA VAL A 153 12.24 6.56 -13.14
C VAL A 153 11.05 6.86 -12.23
N HIS A 154 10.47 8.05 -12.38
CA HIS A 154 9.25 8.43 -11.67
C HIS A 154 8.04 8.20 -12.58
N GLY A 155 7.20 7.26 -12.18
CA GLY A 155 5.94 6.96 -12.84
C GLY A 155 4.87 8.03 -12.62
N SER A 156 4.02 8.25 -13.61
CA SER A 156 2.84 9.11 -13.48
C SER A 156 1.65 8.33 -12.89
N ALA A 157 0.61 9.04 -12.45
CA ALA A 157 -0.64 8.42 -11.99
C ALA A 157 -1.30 7.52 -13.05
N SER A 158 -0.95 7.67 -14.32
CA SER A 158 -1.44 6.85 -15.43
C SER A 158 -0.97 5.39 -15.37
N LEU A 159 0.10 5.07 -14.62
CA LEU A 159 0.51 3.69 -14.38
C LEU A 159 -0.56 2.88 -13.62
N ASN A 160 -1.34 3.54 -12.75
CA ASN A 160 -2.42 2.90 -11.99
C ASN A 160 -3.65 2.60 -12.87
N GLN A 161 -3.71 3.18 -14.07
CA GLN A 161 -4.81 3.04 -15.03
C GLN A 161 -4.43 2.14 -16.21
N ILE A 162 -3.25 1.52 -16.20
CA ILE A 162 -2.96 0.41 -17.12
C ILE A 162 -3.89 -0.73 -16.70
N LEU A 163 -5.08 -0.71 -17.30
CA LEU A 163 -6.13 -1.69 -17.06
C LEU A 163 -5.56 -3.09 -17.34
N PHE A 164 -5.72 -3.99 -16.37
CA PHE A 164 -5.51 -5.44 -16.53
C PHE A 164 -6.66 -6.02 -17.38
N THR A 165 -6.94 -5.44 -18.54
CA THR A 165 -8.01 -5.89 -19.41
C THR A 165 -7.50 -7.07 -20.23
N ASN A 166 -8.04 -8.24 -19.93
CA ASN A 166 -8.07 -9.39 -20.84
C ASN A 166 -8.91 -9.14 -22.11
N ASN A 167 -9.35 -7.90 -22.38
CA ASN A 167 -10.16 -7.55 -23.53
C ASN A 167 -9.48 -6.45 -24.35
N MET A 168 -9.10 -6.84 -25.56
CA MET A 168 -8.32 -6.13 -26.58
C MET A 168 -9.13 -5.09 -27.37
N GLU A 169 -10.01 -4.27 -26.76
CA GLU A 169 -10.82 -3.32 -27.56
C GLU A 169 -10.94 -1.87 -27.07
N GLU A 170 -10.60 -1.51 -25.83
CA GLU A 170 -10.94 -0.16 -25.34
C GLU A 170 -9.87 0.95 -25.50
N LEU A 171 -8.67 0.65 -25.99
CA LEU A 171 -7.61 1.68 -26.09
C LEU A 171 -7.65 2.53 -27.38
N GLN A 172 -8.65 2.36 -28.25
CA GLN A 172 -8.87 3.27 -29.37
C GLN A 172 -9.66 4.55 -29.01
N CYS A 173 -10.33 4.61 -27.86
CA CYS A 173 -11.22 5.73 -27.54
C CYS A 173 -10.72 6.59 -26.37
N LYS A 174 -9.62 7.35 -26.58
CA LYS A 174 -9.36 8.59 -25.79
C LYS A 174 -8.23 9.50 -26.30
N ILE A 175 -7.56 9.15 -27.41
CA ILE A 175 -6.51 10.01 -27.99
C ILE A 175 -7.10 11.08 -28.94
N ASN A 176 -8.33 10.91 -29.43
CA ASN A 176 -8.94 11.84 -30.40
C ASN A 176 -9.89 12.91 -29.83
N SER A 177 -9.96 13.11 -28.51
CA SER A 177 -10.87 14.11 -27.92
C SER A 177 -10.19 15.27 -27.20
N LYS A 178 -9.06 15.76 -27.72
CA LYS A 178 -8.58 17.13 -27.46
C LYS A 178 -7.94 17.71 -28.72
N SER A 179 -8.77 18.03 -29.69
CA SER A 179 -8.51 19.03 -30.72
C SER A 179 -9.85 19.55 -31.24
N VAL A 180 -10.48 20.42 -30.44
CA VAL A 180 -11.10 21.70 -30.85
C VAL A 180 -11.07 22.59 -29.62
#